data_AF-A0A0X8K6R6-F1
#
_entry.id   AF-A0A0X8K6R6-F1
#
_cell.length_a   1.000
_cell.length_b   1.000
_cell.length_c   1.000
_cell.angle_alpha   90.00
_cell.angle_beta   90.00
_cell.angle_gamma   90.00
#
_symmetry.space_group_name_H-M   'P 1'
#
loop_
_entity.id
_entity.type
_entity.pdbx_description
1 polymer ?
#
loop_
_entity_poly.entity_id
_entity_poly.type
_entity_poly.pdbx_seq_one_letter_code
_entity_poly.pdbx_strand_id
1 'polypeptide(L)'
;METNIAKTERLIREINRIHGEYSQDYFETGKVPKINLSHTLKTVPIEPILSYRLNLHEAINDYLAFADTQNIDFFYRVKTAESIYDKVNRYLARQNQYPVNNILNDIFGARVILPSADVTDIMEKLDDWKTDYSLKNWYLRDIDGYIGVHVYFKNASNFYYPWELQIWDKNDAKANIVNHQLYKRNFVK
;
A
#
# COMPACT_ATOMS: atom_id res chain seq x y z
N MET A 1 23.04 -0.20 -17.89
CA MET A 1 21.61 -0.53 -17.67
C MET A 1 21.34 -0.28 -16.20
N GLU A 2 20.25 0.39 -15.85
CA GLU A 2 19.90 0.67 -14.45
C GLU A 2 19.60 -0.64 -13.69
N THR A 3 20.09 -0.75 -12.44
CA THR A 3 19.92 -1.94 -11.59
C THR A 3 18.50 -2.03 -11.03
N ASN A 4 18.06 -3.23 -10.63
CA ASN A 4 16.75 -3.42 -10.00
C ASN A 4 16.63 -2.70 -8.65
N ILE A 5 17.74 -2.53 -7.94
CA ILE A 5 17.82 -1.76 -6.70
C ILE A 5 17.51 -0.28 -6.98
N ALA A 6 18.21 0.33 -7.95
CA ALA A 6 18.00 1.73 -8.33
C ALA A 6 16.59 1.98 -8.88
N LYS A 7 16.06 1.05 -9.69
CA LYS A 7 14.66 1.09 -10.14
C LYS A 7 13.67 1.02 -8.98
N THR A 8 13.92 0.16 -8.00
CA THR A 8 13.03 0.01 -6.84
C THR A 8 13.05 1.25 -5.95
N GLU A 9 14.23 1.83 -5.73
CA GLU A 9 14.37 3.11 -5.04
C GLU A 9 13.61 4.23 -5.75
N ARG A 10 13.76 4.32 -7.08
CA ARG A 10 13.00 5.26 -7.90
C ARG A 10 11.50 5.04 -7.76
N LEU A 11 11.03 3.80 -7.81
CA LEU A 11 9.63 3.47 -7.60
C LEU A 11 9.13 3.88 -6.20
N ILE A 12 9.90 3.67 -5.14
CA ILE A 12 9.57 4.10 -3.78
C ILE A 12 9.39 5.63 -3.73
N ARG A 13 10.31 6.37 -4.35
CA ARG A 13 10.24 7.84 -4.41
C ARG A 13 9.00 8.31 -5.18
N GLU A 14 8.71 7.70 -6.33
CA GLU A 14 7.53 8.05 -7.13
C GLU A 14 6.22 7.72 -6.42
N ILE A 15 6.11 6.54 -5.79
CA ILE A 15 4.93 6.19 -4.99
C ILE A 15 4.74 7.18 -3.84
N ASN A 16 5.81 7.56 -3.15
CA ASN A 16 5.73 8.50 -2.04
C ASN A 16 5.32 9.91 -2.51
N ARG A 17 5.88 10.39 -3.63
CA ARG A 17 5.52 11.67 -4.26
C ARG A 17 4.06 11.70 -4.65
N ILE A 18 3.61 10.70 -5.42
CA ILE A 18 2.21 10.58 -5.88
C ILE A 18 1.26 10.47 -4.69
N HIS A 19 1.63 9.72 -3.64
CA HIS A 19 0.81 9.61 -2.42
C HIS A 19 0.59 10.99 -1.78
N GLY A 20 1.62 11.82 -1.74
CA GLY A 20 1.55 13.19 -1.23
C GLY A 20 0.68 14.09 -2.09
N GLU A 21 0.95 14.15 -3.40
CA GLU A 21 0.21 14.96 -4.37
C GLU A 21 -1.28 14.60 -4.41
N TYR A 22 -1.60 13.31 -4.58
CA TYR A 22 -2.98 12.86 -4.60
C TYR A 22 -3.71 13.18 -3.28
N SER A 23 -3.03 13.01 -2.13
CA SER A 23 -3.65 13.32 -0.84
C SER A 23 -3.89 14.82 -0.68
N GLN A 24 -2.98 15.66 -1.16
CA GLN A 24 -3.15 17.10 -1.17
C GLN A 24 -4.34 17.51 -2.06
N ASP A 25 -4.38 17.02 -3.30
CA ASP A 25 -5.45 17.33 -4.25
C ASP A 25 -6.81 16.85 -3.77
N TYR A 26 -6.88 15.68 -3.13
CA TYR A 26 -8.14 15.15 -2.62
C TYR A 26 -8.66 15.92 -1.40
N PHE A 27 -7.79 16.22 -0.42
CA PHE A 27 -8.21 16.79 0.87
C PHE A 27 -8.18 18.32 0.93
N GLU A 28 -7.34 19.00 0.16
CA GLU A 28 -7.19 20.47 0.24
C GLU A 28 -8.18 21.24 -0.64
N THR A 29 -9.10 20.55 -1.33
CA THR A 29 -10.20 21.19 -2.06
C THR A 29 -11.28 21.80 -1.15
N GLY A 30 -11.26 21.47 0.15
CA GLY A 30 -12.29 21.85 1.12
C GLY A 30 -13.64 21.16 0.94
N LYS A 31 -13.78 20.28 -0.06
CA LYS A 31 -15.03 19.57 -0.37
C LYS A 31 -15.19 18.26 0.41
N VAL A 32 -14.09 17.73 0.93
CA VAL A 32 -14.05 16.41 1.60
C VAL A 32 -13.56 16.59 3.03
N PRO A 33 -14.23 15.98 4.04
CA PRO A 33 -13.76 16.03 5.41
C PRO A 33 -12.46 15.24 5.58
N LYS A 34 -11.51 15.83 6.31
CA LYS A 34 -10.30 15.13 6.78
C LYS A 34 -10.66 14.30 8.01
N ILE A 35 -10.47 12.99 7.93
CA ILE A 35 -10.68 12.08 9.07
C ILE A 35 -9.34 11.71 9.66
N ASN A 36 -9.23 11.86 10.98
CA ASN A 36 -8.04 11.43 11.70
C ASN A 36 -8.00 9.90 11.82
N LEU A 37 -7.14 9.26 11.05
CA LEU A 37 -7.01 7.81 10.95
C LEU A 37 -6.22 7.19 12.11
N SER A 38 -5.77 7.98 13.08
CA SER A 38 -5.24 7.46 14.35
C SER A 38 -6.35 6.96 15.29
N HIS A 39 -7.61 7.33 15.04
CA HIS A 39 -8.77 6.79 15.74
C HIS A 39 -9.08 5.34 15.32
N THR A 40 -9.95 4.66 16.08
CA THR A 40 -10.35 3.28 15.80
C THR A 40 -11.51 3.22 14.82
N LEU A 41 -11.73 2.06 14.18
CA LEU A 41 -12.82 1.87 13.22
C LEU A 41 -14.22 2.13 13.81
N LYS A 42 -14.41 2.02 15.13
CA LYS A 42 -15.71 2.27 15.78
C LYS A 42 -16.16 3.72 15.68
N THR A 43 -15.21 4.65 15.54
CA THR A 43 -15.48 6.10 15.53
C THR A 43 -15.28 6.72 14.15
N VAL A 44 -14.86 5.93 13.15
CA VAL A 44 -14.61 6.40 11.79
C VAL A 44 -15.69 5.87 10.85
N PRO A 45 -16.47 6.74 10.19
CA PRO A 45 -17.46 6.32 9.21
C PRO A 45 -16.79 5.65 8.00
N ILE A 46 -17.48 4.69 7.38
CA ILE A 46 -16.94 3.92 6.26
C ILE A 46 -17.10 4.66 4.93
N GLU A 47 -18.10 5.53 4.81
CA GLU A 47 -18.44 6.26 3.59
C GLU A 47 -17.28 7.12 3.08
N PRO A 48 -16.54 7.86 3.93
CA PRO A 48 -15.40 8.65 3.48
C PRO A 48 -14.20 7.78 3.05
N ILE A 49 -14.07 6.58 3.61
CA ILE A 49 -13.04 5.60 3.18
C ILE A 49 -13.36 5.12 1.77
N LEU A 50 -14.62 4.77 1.50
CA LEU A 50 -15.08 4.32 0.18
C LEU A 50 -15.03 5.42 -0.86
N SER A 51 -15.35 6.66 -0.46
CA SER A 51 -15.24 7.84 -1.34
C SER A 51 -13.79 8.10 -1.73
N TYR A 52 -12.86 8.06 -0.75
CA TYR A 52 -11.42 8.19 -1.03
C TYR A 52 -10.95 7.08 -1.98
N ARG A 53 -11.36 5.84 -1.71
CA ARG A 53 -11.03 4.69 -2.56
C ARG A 53 -11.52 4.87 -4.00
N LEU A 54 -12.76 5.33 -4.17
CA LEU A 54 -13.36 5.50 -5.50
C LEU A 54 -12.61 6.57 -6.28
N ASN A 55 -12.40 7.75 -5.69
CA ASN A 55 -11.66 8.81 -6.36
C ASN A 55 -10.23 8.40 -6.71
N LEU A 56 -9.55 7.68 -5.80
CA LEU A 56 -8.21 7.16 -6.06
C LEU A 56 -8.21 6.17 -7.22
N HIS A 57 -9.22 5.31 -7.30
CA HIS A 57 -9.33 4.35 -8.40
C HIS A 57 -9.45 5.04 -9.76
N GLU A 58 -10.24 6.10 -9.84
CA GLU A 58 -10.43 6.88 -11.07
C GLU A 58 -9.17 7.67 -11.44
N ALA A 59 -8.50 8.28 -10.46
CA ALA A 59 -7.45 9.26 -10.72
C ALA A 59 -6.02 8.68 -10.79
N ILE A 60 -5.73 7.53 -10.16
CA ILE A 60 -4.35 7.06 -9.98
C ILE A 60 -3.57 6.88 -11.28
N ASN A 61 -4.25 6.52 -12.37
CA ASN A 61 -3.62 6.33 -13.67
C ASN A 61 -3.09 7.65 -14.25
N ASP A 62 -3.73 8.78 -13.95
CA ASP A 62 -3.29 10.09 -14.40
C ASP A 62 -1.97 10.48 -13.72
N TYR A 63 -1.83 10.21 -12.42
CA TYR A 63 -0.57 10.42 -11.71
C TYR A 63 0.55 9.49 -12.22
N LEU A 64 0.22 8.21 -12.45
CA LEU A 64 1.18 7.23 -12.98
C LEU A 64 1.63 7.54 -14.40
N ALA A 65 0.78 8.18 -15.23
CA ALA A 65 1.14 8.56 -16.60
C ALA A 65 2.30 9.56 -16.67
N PHE A 66 2.49 10.36 -15.63
CA PHE A 66 3.57 11.34 -15.51
C PHE A 66 4.66 10.93 -14.51
N ALA A 67 4.57 9.71 -13.98
CA ALA A 67 5.54 9.20 -13.03
C ALA A 67 6.81 8.71 -13.73
N ASP A 68 7.95 8.82 -13.06
CA ASP A 68 9.23 8.28 -13.54
C ASP A 68 9.33 6.76 -13.29
N THR A 69 8.39 6.02 -13.88
CA THR A 69 8.28 4.55 -13.75
C THR A 69 8.71 3.81 -15.01
N GLN A 70 9.37 4.49 -15.95
CA GLN A 70 9.81 3.88 -17.20
C GLN A 70 10.75 2.70 -16.92
N ASN A 71 10.56 1.59 -17.62
CA ASN A 71 11.37 0.36 -17.51
C ASN A 71 11.33 -0.30 -16.11
N ILE A 72 10.29 -0.03 -15.32
CA ILE A 72 10.00 -0.70 -14.04
C ILE A 72 8.81 -1.64 -14.26
N ASP A 73 9.04 -2.94 -14.14
CA ASP A 73 7.97 -3.93 -14.21
C ASP A 73 7.29 -4.05 -12.84
N PHE A 74 6.22 -3.28 -12.63
CA PHE A 74 5.43 -3.33 -11.41
C PHE A 74 3.93 -3.49 -11.73
N PHE A 75 3.21 -4.02 -10.76
CA PHE A 75 1.75 -4.19 -10.80
C PHE A 75 1.14 -3.40 -9.65
N TYR A 76 0.01 -2.74 -9.88
CA TYR A 76 -0.70 -2.06 -8.80
C TYR A 76 -2.19 -2.37 -8.81
N ARG A 77 -2.84 -2.01 -7.71
CA ARG A 77 -4.29 -2.09 -7.56
C ARG A 77 -4.75 -1.08 -6.52
N VAL A 78 -5.96 -0.57 -6.73
CA VAL A 78 -6.74 0.06 -5.66
C VAL A 78 -7.66 -0.99 -5.06
N LYS A 79 -7.65 -1.12 -3.74
CA LYS A 79 -8.42 -2.13 -2.99
C LYS A 79 -9.90 -2.02 -3.33
N THR A 80 -10.61 -3.13 -3.50
CA THR A 80 -12.05 -3.10 -3.85
C THR A 80 -12.90 -2.72 -2.64
N ALA A 81 -14.11 -2.21 -2.88
CA ALA A 81 -15.04 -1.85 -1.81
C ALA A 81 -15.39 -3.07 -0.94
N GLU A 82 -15.64 -4.23 -1.55
CA GLU A 82 -15.95 -5.49 -0.86
C GLU A 82 -14.79 -5.93 0.04
N SER A 83 -13.55 -5.79 -0.45
CA SER A 83 -12.36 -6.08 0.34
C SER A 83 -12.17 -5.10 1.51
N ILE A 84 -12.64 -3.85 1.38
CA ILE A 84 -12.64 -2.88 2.47
C ILE A 84 -13.71 -3.26 3.50
N TYR A 85 -14.95 -3.52 3.07
CA TYR A 85 -16.04 -3.95 3.93
C TYR A 85 -15.68 -5.20 4.75
N ASP A 86 -15.16 -6.24 4.10
CA ASP A 86 -14.71 -7.46 4.78
C ASP A 86 -13.63 -7.13 5.84
N LYS A 87 -12.61 -6.36 5.47
CA LYS A 87 -11.52 -6.00 6.39
C LYS A 87 -12.06 -5.20 7.58
N VAL A 88 -12.91 -4.20 7.33
CA VAL A 88 -13.54 -3.40 8.40
C VAL A 88 -14.38 -4.29 9.33
N ASN A 89 -15.26 -5.12 8.78
CA ASN A 89 -16.14 -6.00 9.56
C ASN A 89 -15.34 -6.99 10.42
N ARG A 90 -14.31 -7.63 9.85
CA ARG A 90 -13.45 -8.55 10.61
C ARG A 90 -12.71 -7.88 11.76
N TYR A 91 -12.30 -6.62 11.60
CA TYR A 91 -11.62 -5.89 12.67
C TYR A 91 -12.60 -5.29 13.70
N LEU A 92 -13.79 -4.88 13.28
CA LEU A 92 -14.86 -4.47 14.21
C LEU A 92 -15.32 -5.62 15.11
N ALA A 93 -15.31 -6.86 14.60
CA ALA A 93 -15.65 -8.07 15.36
C ALA A 93 -14.56 -8.49 16.37
N ARG A 94 -13.34 -7.93 16.31
CA ARG A 94 -12.26 -8.24 17.26
C ARG A 94 -12.46 -7.48 18.58
N GLN A 95 -12.08 -8.11 19.69
CA GLN A 95 -12.03 -7.43 20.98
C GLN A 95 -11.00 -6.30 20.99
N ASN A 96 -9.80 -6.56 20.47
CA ASN A 96 -8.75 -5.56 20.32
C ASN A 96 -9.02 -4.66 19.12
N GLN A 97 -9.11 -3.36 19.39
CA GLN A 97 -9.32 -2.33 18.37
C GLN A 97 -7.99 -1.64 18.06
N TYR A 98 -7.74 -1.43 16.77
CA TYR A 98 -6.52 -0.77 16.28
C TYR A 98 -6.89 0.50 15.50
N PRO A 99 -5.94 1.46 15.40
CA PRO A 99 -6.10 2.63 14.55
C PRO A 99 -6.44 2.29 13.10
N VAL A 100 -7.28 3.11 12.45
CA VAL A 100 -7.68 2.91 11.05
C VAL A 100 -6.47 2.88 10.13
N ASN A 101 -5.47 3.72 10.35
CA ASN A 101 -4.24 3.75 9.55
C ASN A 101 -3.39 2.46 9.66
N ASN A 102 -3.61 1.62 10.66
CA ASN A 102 -2.95 0.32 10.79
C ASN A 102 -3.77 -0.78 10.12
N ILE A 103 -5.09 -0.61 10.08
CA ILE A 103 -6.01 -1.59 9.48
C ILE A 103 -6.11 -1.37 7.97
N LEU A 104 -6.24 -0.13 7.51
CA LEU A 104 -6.36 0.24 6.09
C LEU A 104 -5.06 0.84 5.58
N ASN A 105 -4.00 0.02 5.66
CA ASN A 105 -2.64 0.39 5.25
C ASN A 105 -2.30 0.03 3.79
N ASP A 106 -3.26 -0.52 3.05
CA ASP A 106 -3.10 -1.08 1.71
C ASP A 106 -4.26 -0.68 0.78
N ILE A 107 -4.77 0.56 0.91
CA ILE A 107 -5.83 1.05 0.01
C ILE A 107 -5.31 1.13 -1.43
N PHE A 108 -4.11 1.69 -1.61
CA PHE A 108 -3.29 1.46 -2.80
C PHE A 108 -2.23 0.40 -2.48
N GLY A 109 -2.05 -0.55 -3.39
CA GLY A 109 -1.00 -1.55 -3.30
C GLY A 109 -0.28 -1.71 -4.62
N ALA A 110 1.04 -1.47 -4.62
CA ALA A 110 1.95 -1.79 -5.71
C ALA A 110 2.76 -3.05 -5.40
N ARG A 111 3.32 -3.68 -6.43
CA ARG A 111 4.15 -4.87 -6.30
C ARG A 111 5.21 -4.93 -7.39
N VAL A 112 6.43 -5.26 -6.99
CA VAL A 112 7.52 -5.68 -7.87
C VAL A 112 7.91 -7.12 -7.58
N ILE A 113 8.38 -7.83 -8.60
CA ILE A 113 8.86 -9.22 -8.49
C ILE A 113 10.30 -9.25 -8.99
N LEU A 114 11.24 -9.56 -8.11
CA LEU A 114 12.68 -9.40 -8.35
C LEU A 114 13.44 -10.72 -8.09
N PRO A 115 14.63 -10.90 -8.68
CA PRO A 115 15.58 -11.94 -8.27
C PRO A 115 15.95 -11.87 -6.77
N SER A 116 16.22 -13.01 -6.15
CA SER A 116 16.55 -13.11 -4.72
C SER A 116 17.66 -12.18 -4.27
N ALA A 117 18.75 -12.11 -5.04
CA ALA A 117 19.88 -11.23 -4.73
C ALA A 117 19.47 -9.76 -4.63
N ASP A 118 18.63 -9.29 -5.57
CA ASP A 118 18.14 -7.91 -5.54
C ASP A 118 17.21 -7.67 -4.34
N VAL A 119 16.37 -8.64 -3.97
CA VAL A 119 15.50 -8.54 -2.77
C VAL A 119 16.34 -8.41 -1.51
N THR A 120 17.40 -9.21 -1.37
CA THR A 120 18.35 -9.13 -0.25
C THR A 120 19.03 -7.77 -0.20
N ASP A 121 19.60 -7.30 -1.31
CA ASP A 121 20.29 -6.01 -1.38
C ASP A 121 19.34 -4.83 -1.06
N ILE A 122 18.08 -4.92 -1.49
CA ILE A 122 17.06 -3.92 -1.16
C ILE A 122 16.74 -3.96 0.34
N MET A 123 16.61 -5.14 0.95
CA MET A 123 16.34 -5.24 2.39
C MET A 123 17.42 -4.57 3.23
N GLU A 124 18.69 -4.63 2.81
CA GLU A 124 19.79 -3.93 3.48
C GLU A 124 19.71 -2.40 3.38
N LYS A 125 18.98 -1.87 2.38
CA LYS A 125 18.81 -0.43 2.14
C LYS A 125 17.54 0.14 2.77
N LEU A 126 16.58 -0.70 3.15
CA LEU A 126 15.24 -0.23 3.53
C LEU A 126 15.21 0.58 4.82
N ASP A 127 16.13 0.38 5.75
CA ASP A 127 16.23 1.22 6.96
C ASP A 127 16.72 2.64 6.64
N ASP A 128 17.69 2.77 5.73
CA ASP A 128 18.17 4.06 5.23
C ASP A 128 17.04 4.75 4.46
N TRP A 129 16.44 4.06 3.49
CA TRP A 129 15.33 4.58 2.68
C TRP A 129 14.10 4.96 3.50
N LYS A 130 13.81 4.23 4.58
CA LYS A 130 12.73 4.60 5.50
C LYS A 130 12.98 5.98 6.10
N THR A 131 14.22 6.28 6.45
CA THR A 131 14.61 7.58 7.01
C THR A 131 14.63 8.65 5.92
N ASP A 132 15.35 8.40 4.82
CA ASP A 132 15.57 9.36 3.74
C ASP A 132 14.27 9.78 3.04
N TYR A 133 13.33 8.84 2.89
CA TYR A 133 12.06 9.07 2.21
C TYR A 133 10.88 9.18 3.17
N SER A 134 11.12 9.24 4.48
CA SER A 134 10.07 9.37 5.51
C SER A 134 8.95 8.33 5.39
N LEU A 135 9.31 7.08 5.08
CA LEU A 135 8.38 5.97 4.96
C LEU A 135 7.75 5.64 6.32
N LYS A 136 6.53 5.11 6.34
CA LYS A 136 5.85 4.73 7.59
C LYS A 136 6.61 3.63 8.31
N ASN A 137 6.84 2.53 7.62
CA ASN A 137 7.59 1.37 8.11
C ASN A 137 7.84 0.39 6.95
N TRP A 138 8.70 -0.60 7.19
CA TRP A 138 8.78 -1.80 6.36
C TRP A 138 8.91 -3.05 7.25
N TYR A 139 8.57 -4.23 6.73
CA TYR A 139 8.90 -5.51 7.37
C TYR A 139 8.87 -6.67 6.37
N LEU A 140 9.63 -7.73 6.66
CA LEU A 140 9.49 -9.02 5.99
C LEU A 140 8.30 -9.78 6.57
N ARG A 141 7.37 -10.17 5.71
CA ARG A 141 6.27 -11.05 6.08
C ARG A 141 6.59 -12.45 5.58
N ASP A 142 6.76 -13.38 6.52
CA ASP A 142 6.94 -14.80 6.27
C ASP A 142 5.95 -15.59 7.13
N ILE A 143 4.80 -15.95 6.54
CA ILE A 143 3.69 -16.62 7.23
C ILE A 143 2.99 -17.56 6.25
N ASP A 144 2.80 -18.83 6.66
CA ASP A 144 1.99 -19.83 5.94
C ASP A 144 2.34 -19.96 4.44
N GLY A 145 3.65 -19.92 4.12
CA GLY A 145 4.14 -20.00 2.75
C GLY A 145 3.93 -18.73 1.91
N TYR A 146 3.53 -17.62 2.54
CA TYR A 146 3.59 -16.29 1.95
C TYR A 146 4.86 -15.59 2.42
N ILE A 147 5.73 -15.21 1.48
CA ILE A 147 6.99 -14.50 1.74
C ILE A 147 7.04 -13.22 0.93
N GLY A 148 7.15 -12.07 1.58
CA GLY A 148 7.31 -10.80 0.87
C GLY A 148 7.71 -9.66 1.79
N VAL A 149 8.44 -8.70 1.24
CA VAL A 149 8.79 -7.47 1.93
C VAL A 149 7.69 -6.45 1.69
N HIS A 150 7.17 -5.86 2.77
CA HIS A 150 6.12 -4.86 2.73
C HIS A 150 6.67 -3.51 3.14
N VAL A 151 6.51 -2.49 2.30
CA VAL A 151 6.92 -1.11 2.54
C VAL A 151 5.67 -0.22 2.58
N TYR A 152 5.53 0.58 3.64
CA TYR A 152 4.35 1.41 3.86
C TYR A 152 4.64 2.89 3.75
N PHE A 153 3.75 3.62 3.09
CA PHE A 153 3.81 5.06 2.88
C PHE A 153 2.72 5.76 3.69
N LYS A 154 3.03 6.90 4.32
CA LYS A 154 2.01 7.70 5.03
C LYS A 154 2.14 9.22 4.83
N ASN A 155 3.19 9.69 4.13
CA ASN A 155 3.49 11.12 3.97
C ASN A 155 3.37 11.92 5.28
N ALA A 156 3.89 11.35 6.38
CA ALA A 156 3.84 11.90 7.75
C ALA A 156 2.47 12.39 8.28
N SER A 157 1.34 12.03 7.65
CA SER A 157 0.02 12.53 8.01
C SER A 157 -0.88 11.45 8.60
N ASN A 158 -1.64 11.80 9.64
CA ASN A 158 -2.70 10.93 10.17
C ASN A 158 -4.02 11.06 9.39
N PHE A 159 -4.10 11.98 8.43
CA PHE A 159 -5.28 12.19 7.59
C PHE A 159 -5.17 11.46 6.24
N TYR A 160 -3.96 11.04 5.87
CA TYR A 160 -3.70 10.37 4.60
C TYR A 160 -3.73 8.87 4.79
N TYR A 161 -4.54 8.18 3.98
CA TYR A 161 -4.62 6.74 4.00
C TYR A 161 -3.29 6.13 3.55
N PRO A 162 -2.70 5.20 4.32
CA PRO A 162 -1.41 4.64 3.95
C PRO A 162 -1.49 3.76 2.70
N TRP A 163 -0.40 3.78 1.93
CA TRP A 163 -0.20 2.95 0.74
C TRP A 163 0.84 1.87 1.02
N GLU A 164 0.86 0.82 0.19
CA GLU A 164 1.77 -0.32 0.32
C GLU A 164 2.52 -0.59 -0.99
N LEU A 165 3.82 -0.88 -0.90
CA LEU A 165 4.60 -1.55 -1.94
C LEU A 165 5.03 -2.92 -1.41
N GLN A 166 4.79 -3.96 -2.20
CA GLN A 166 5.25 -5.31 -1.95
C GLN A 166 6.45 -5.63 -2.85
N ILE A 167 7.54 -6.11 -2.28
CA ILE A 167 8.71 -6.59 -3.01
C ILE A 167 8.77 -8.09 -2.80
N TRP A 168 8.57 -8.83 -3.88
CA TRP A 168 8.52 -10.29 -3.85
C TRP A 168 9.73 -10.89 -4.53
N ASP A 169 10.22 -11.99 -3.95
CA ASP A 169 11.14 -12.87 -4.65
C ASP A 169 10.40 -13.60 -5.77
N LYS A 170 11.05 -13.70 -6.94
CA LYS A 170 10.55 -14.46 -8.10
C LYS A 170 10.28 -15.93 -7.77
N ASN A 171 11.05 -16.52 -6.86
CA ASN A 171 10.88 -17.91 -6.43
C ASN A 171 9.59 -18.10 -5.63
N ASP A 172 9.18 -17.10 -4.85
CA ASP A 172 7.98 -17.16 -4.00
C ASP A 172 6.73 -16.59 -4.68
N ALA A 173 6.89 -15.81 -5.74
CA ALA A 173 5.81 -15.06 -6.38
C ALA A 173 4.59 -15.94 -6.77
N LYS A 174 4.81 -17.15 -7.29
CA LYS A 174 3.71 -18.06 -7.64
C LYS A 174 2.95 -18.56 -6.40
N ALA A 175 3.68 -18.98 -5.36
CA ALA A 175 3.08 -19.42 -4.10
C ALA A 175 2.30 -18.27 -3.44
N ASN A 176 2.86 -17.06 -3.44
CA ASN A 176 2.21 -15.86 -2.95
C ASN A 176 0.90 -15.55 -3.69
N ILE A 177 0.84 -15.73 -5.01
CA ILE A 177 -0.40 -15.55 -5.79
C ILE A 177 -1.45 -16.58 -5.37
N VAL A 178 -1.07 -17.86 -5.24
CA VAL A 178 -1.98 -18.93 -4.83
C VAL A 178 -2.53 -18.66 -3.42
N ASN A 179 -1.67 -18.32 -2.46
CA ASN A 179 -2.07 -17.96 -1.10
C ASN A 179 -3.03 -16.76 -1.08
N HIS A 180 -2.73 -15.72 -1.87
CA HIS A 180 -3.60 -14.55 -2.00
C HIS A 180 -4.96 -14.91 -2.61
N GLN A 181 -5.01 -15.80 -3.61
CA GLN A 181 -6.26 -16.27 -4.21
C GLN A 181 -7.07 -17.13 -3.23
N LEU A 182 -6.44 -18.04 -2.50
CA LEU A 182 -7.10 -18.87 -1.48
C LEU A 182 -7.73 -18.00 -0.38
N TYR A 183 -6.98 -17.01 0.11
CA TYR A 183 -7.51 -16.02 1.03
C TYR A 183 -8.71 -15.28 0.43
N LYS A 184 -8.62 -14.89 -0.86
CA LYS A 184 -9.67 -14.14 -1.54
C LYS A 184 -10.96 -14.89 -1.86
N ARG A 185 -10.90 -16.22 -2.05
CA ARG A 185 -12.10 -17.05 -2.30
C ARG A 185 -13.13 -16.99 -1.18
N ASN A 186 -12.71 -16.61 0.04
CA ASN A 186 -13.63 -16.46 1.17
C ASN A 186 -14.41 -15.13 1.16
N PHE A 187 -14.11 -14.18 0.27
CA PHE A 187 -14.74 -12.84 0.22
C PHE A 187 -15.85 -12.71 -0.81
N VAL A 188 -15.82 -13.48 -1.90
CA VAL A 188 -16.84 -13.44 -2.95
C VAL A 188 -17.85 -14.54 -2.63
N LYS A 189 -19.00 -14.15 -2.07
CA LYS A 189 -20.17 -15.02 -1.89
C LYS A 189 -21.22 -14.67 -2.93
#